data_AF-A0AAD6K8I3-F1
#
_entry.id   AF-A0AAD6K8I3-F1
#
_cell.length_a   1.000
_cell.length_b   1.000
_cell.length_c   1.000
_cell.angle_alpha   90.00
_cell.angle_beta   90.00
_cell.angle_gamma   90.00
#
_symmetry.space_group_name_H-M   'P 1'
#
loop_
_entity.id
_entity.type
_entity.pdbx_description
1 polymer ?
#
loop_
_entity_poly.entity_id
_entity_poly.type
_entity_poly.pdbx_seq_one_letter_code
_entity_poly.pdbx_strand_id
1 'polypeptide(L)'
;MAPTKEEEIQIKDFKDESPFKLGPAEKFLKEVLDVPFAFKRVDAMLYITNFDSEVEYLKRSFETLEAACEELRNSRMFLKLLEAVLKTGNRMNVGTNRNHQIGRLLSFWYEPESNSRENPNICIPG
;
A
#
# COMPACT_ATOMS: atom_id res chain seq x y z
N MET A 1 -10.36 5.50 -24.77
CA MET A 1 -9.05 4.89 -25.12
C MET A 1 -8.37 5.83 -26.09
N ALA A 2 -7.11 6.19 -25.85
CA ALA A 2 -6.35 7.02 -26.78
C ALA A 2 -5.92 6.19 -27.99
N PRO A 3 -5.88 6.76 -29.21
CA PRO A 3 -5.39 6.08 -30.41
C PRO A 3 -3.89 5.75 -30.29
N THR A 4 -3.46 4.74 -31.06
CA THR A 4 -2.04 4.42 -31.26
C THR A 4 -1.34 5.53 -32.06
N LYS A 5 0.00 5.57 -32.04
CA LYS A 5 0.76 6.61 -32.75
C LYS A 5 0.56 6.53 -34.26
N GLU A 6 0.44 5.32 -34.77
CA GLU A 6 0.17 5.03 -36.17
C GLU A 6 -1.21 5.54 -36.58
N GLU A 7 -2.24 5.30 -35.76
CA GLU A 7 -3.60 5.81 -35.98
C GLU A 7 -3.66 7.34 -35.90
N GLU A 8 -2.95 7.96 -34.95
CA GLU A 8 -2.88 9.43 -34.84
C GLU A 8 -2.34 10.06 -36.13
N ILE A 9 -1.27 9.50 -36.70
CA ILE A 9 -0.64 9.99 -37.94
C ILE A 9 -1.62 9.82 -39.10
N GLN A 10 -2.23 8.64 -39.25
CA GLN A 10 -3.17 8.36 -40.33
C GLN A 10 -4.37 9.32 -40.32
N ILE A 11 -4.91 9.63 -39.15
CA ILE A 11 -6.07 10.52 -39.00
C ILE A 11 -5.67 11.98 -39.23
N LYS A 12 -4.50 12.42 -38.74
CA LYS A 12 -4.01 13.79 -38.95
C LYS A 12 -3.68 14.09 -40.41
N ASP A 13 -3.01 13.16 -41.08
CA ASP A 13 -2.56 13.33 -42.46
C ASP A 13 -3.69 13.12 -43.49
N PHE A 14 -4.89 12.73 -43.02
CA PHE A 14 -6.05 12.55 -43.87
C PHE A 14 -6.52 13.87 -44.48
N LYS A 15 -6.42 13.98 -45.81
CA LYS A 15 -6.89 15.13 -46.58
C LYS A 15 -8.38 15.04 -46.87
N ASP A 16 -9.10 16.16 -46.71
CA ASP A 16 -10.55 16.22 -46.93
C ASP A 16 -10.97 16.04 -48.41
N GLU A 17 -10.00 16.10 -49.34
CA GLU A 17 -10.17 15.84 -50.78
C GLU A 17 -10.17 14.35 -51.15
N SER A 18 -9.97 13.45 -50.18
CA SER A 18 -10.01 12.00 -50.40
C SER A 18 -11.38 11.53 -50.92
N PRO A 19 -11.44 10.58 -51.88
CA PRO A 19 -12.70 10.00 -52.35
C PRO A 19 -13.43 9.23 -51.23
N PHE A 20 -12.71 8.81 -50.20
CA PHE A 20 -13.27 8.27 -48.96
C PHE A 20 -13.39 9.41 -47.95
N LYS A 21 -14.52 9.52 -47.24
CA LYS A 21 -14.71 10.55 -46.20
C LYS A 21 -14.58 9.91 -44.83
N LEU A 22 -13.91 10.61 -43.91
CA LEU A 22 -13.87 10.23 -42.50
C LEU A 22 -15.29 10.12 -41.93
N GLY A 23 -15.51 9.09 -41.12
CA GLY A 23 -16.73 8.94 -40.33
C GLY A 23 -16.83 10.01 -39.23
N PRO A 24 -18.00 10.18 -38.60
CA PRO A 24 -18.19 11.17 -37.54
C PRO A 24 -17.22 11.02 -36.35
N ALA A 25 -16.92 9.78 -35.96
CA ALA A 25 -15.99 9.49 -34.86
C ALA A 25 -14.54 9.88 -35.20
N GLU A 26 -14.09 9.61 -36.42
CA GLU A 26 -12.75 9.96 -36.90
C GLU A 26 -12.61 11.48 -37.05
N LYS A 27 -13.66 12.18 -37.51
CA LYS A 27 -13.69 13.64 -37.55
C LYS A 27 -13.55 14.25 -36.15
N PHE A 28 -14.33 13.74 -35.19
CA PHE A 28 -14.21 14.16 -33.79
C PHE A 28 -12.78 13.92 -33.27
N LEU A 29 -12.22 12.76 -33.53
CA LEU A 29 -10.87 12.42 -33.09
C LEU A 29 -9.80 13.30 -33.74
N LYS A 30 -9.96 13.65 -35.02
CA LYS A 30 -9.08 14.60 -35.74
C LYS A 30 -9.05 15.96 -35.04
N GLU A 31 -10.22 16.52 -34.71
CA GLU A 31 -10.33 17.79 -33.95
C GLU A 31 -9.71 17.69 -32.54
N VAL A 32 -9.92 16.57 -31.84
CA VAL A 32 -9.31 16.33 -30.51
C VAL A 32 -7.79 16.25 -30.62
N LEU A 33 -7.26 15.63 -31.65
CA LEU A 33 -5.81 15.47 -31.88
C LEU A 33 -5.09 16.78 -32.22
N ASP A 34 -5.80 17.81 -32.65
CA ASP A 34 -5.26 19.16 -32.85
C ASP A 34 -5.04 19.92 -31.54
N VAL A 35 -5.71 19.51 -30.46
CA VAL A 35 -5.46 20.05 -29.12
C VAL A 35 -4.14 19.49 -28.57
N PRO A 36 -3.16 20.34 -28.22
CA PRO A 36 -1.90 19.87 -27.67
C PRO A 36 -2.10 19.03 -26.40
N PHE A 37 -1.54 17.83 -26.42
CA PHE A 37 -1.58 16.87 -25.31
C PHE A 37 -3.01 16.47 -24.86
N ALA A 38 -4.00 16.48 -25.77
CA ALA A 38 -5.41 16.25 -25.45
C ALA A 38 -5.67 15.10 -24.47
N PHE A 39 -5.16 13.90 -24.77
CA PHE A 39 -5.35 12.72 -23.92
C PHE A 39 -4.68 12.86 -22.56
N LYS A 40 -3.45 13.37 -22.49
CA LYS A 40 -2.77 13.64 -21.20
C LYS A 40 -3.53 14.68 -20.37
N ARG A 41 -4.19 15.65 -21.00
CA ARG A 41 -5.02 16.64 -20.31
C ARG A 41 -6.28 16.00 -19.76
N VAL A 42 -6.91 15.08 -20.50
CA VAL A 42 -8.05 14.29 -20.00
C VAL A 42 -7.63 13.41 -18.82
N ASP A 43 -6.48 12.75 -18.90
CA ASP A 43 -5.93 11.95 -17.78
C ASP A 43 -5.68 12.83 -16.55
N ALA A 44 -5.11 14.03 -16.74
CA ALA A 44 -4.90 14.99 -15.66
C ALA A 44 -6.22 15.52 -15.08
N MET A 45 -7.23 15.80 -15.92
CA MET A 45 -8.55 16.21 -15.46
C MET A 45 -9.21 15.10 -14.63
N LEU A 46 -9.14 13.85 -15.10
CA LEU A 46 -9.64 12.69 -14.35
C LEU A 46 -8.94 12.55 -13.00
N TYR A 47 -7.62 12.74 -12.97
CA TYR A 47 -6.86 12.75 -11.73
C TYR A 47 -7.33 13.86 -10.78
N ILE A 48 -7.44 15.10 -11.27
CA ILE A 48 -7.89 16.25 -10.47
C ILE A 48 -9.30 16.00 -9.91
N THR A 49 -10.22 15.46 -10.70
CA THR A 49 -11.59 15.19 -10.24
C THR A 49 -11.66 14.15 -9.13
N ASN A 50 -10.72 13.21 -9.10
CA ASN A 50 -10.69 12.12 -8.12
C ASN A 50 -9.73 12.37 -6.96
N PHE A 51 -8.82 13.34 -7.08
CA PHE A 51 -7.71 13.54 -6.14
C PHE A 51 -8.18 13.69 -4.70
N ASP A 52 -9.12 14.58 -4.45
CA ASP A 52 -9.60 14.86 -3.09
C ASP A 52 -10.26 13.64 -2.45
N SER A 53 -11.07 12.89 -3.23
CA SER A 53 -11.73 11.67 -2.75
C SER A 53 -10.74 10.54 -2.47
N GLU A 54 -9.72 10.36 -3.31
CA GLU A 54 -8.69 9.32 -3.11
C GLU A 54 -7.82 9.64 -1.88
N VAL A 55 -7.45 10.91 -1.70
CA VAL A 55 -6.71 11.38 -0.52
C VAL A 55 -7.54 11.19 0.75
N GLU A 56 -8.81 11.56 0.72
CA GLU A 56 -9.71 11.42 1.87
C GLU A 56 -9.93 9.94 2.24
N TYR A 57 -10.13 9.08 1.24
CA TYR A 57 -10.21 7.64 1.45
C TYR A 57 -8.95 7.09 2.13
N LEU A 58 -7.77 7.51 1.66
CA LEU A 58 -6.50 7.05 2.20
C LEU A 58 -6.28 7.54 3.64
N LYS A 59 -6.60 8.82 3.94
CA LYS A 59 -6.53 9.37 5.30
C LYS A 59 -7.38 8.56 6.27
N ARG A 60 -8.65 8.32 5.94
CA ARG A 60 -9.56 7.54 6.79
C ARG A 60 -9.08 6.11 7.01
N SER A 61 -8.44 5.52 6.00
CA SER A 61 -7.85 4.19 6.10
C SER A 61 -6.69 4.17 7.10
N PHE A 62 -5.81 5.18 7.06
CA PHE A 62 -4.71 5.31 8.02
C PHE A 62 -5.20 5.63 9.43
N GLU A 63 -6.17 6.51 9.59
CA GLU A 63 -6.76 6.81 10.90
C GLU A 63 -7.36 5.56 11.55
N THR A 64 -8.04 4.72 10.76
CA THR A 64 -8.60 3.45 11.23
C THR A 64 -7.49 2.49 11.68
N LEU A 65 -6.41 2.38 10.90
CA LEU A 65 -5.27 1.53 11.21
C LEU A 65 -4.56 2.00 12.48
N GLU A 66 -4.30 3.29 12.59
CA GLU A 66 -3.65 3.92 13.74
C GLU A 66 -4.48 3.68 15.01
N ALA A 67 -5.78 3.97 14.97
CA ALA A 67 -6.69 3.75 16.10
C ALA A 67 -6.71 2.27 16.53
N ALA A 68 -6.77 1.33 15.59
CA ALA A 68 -6.75 -0.10 15.90
C ALA A 68 -5.42 -0.53 16.54
N CYS A 69 -4.29 -0.05 16.02
CA CYS A 69 -2.97 -0.32 16.59
C CYS A 69 -2.83 0.26 18.01
N GLU A 70 -3.30 1.48 18.24
CA GLU A 70 -3.31 2.10 19.56
C GLU A 70 -4.20 1.35 20.55
N GLU A 71 -5.40 0.95 20.14
CA GLU A 71 -6.32 0.19 20.98
C GLU A 71 -5.69 -1.14 21.42
N LEU A 72 -5.09 -1.89 20.49
CA LEU A 72 -4.41 -3.14 20.81
C LEU A 72 -3.20 -2.92 21.73
N ARG A 73 -2.38 -1.90 21.45
CA ARG A 73 -1.17 -1.58 22.24
C ARG A 73 -1.53 -1.17 23.67
N ASN A 74 -2.62 -0.44 23.85
CA ASN A 74 -3.04 0.09 25.14
C ASN A 74 -4.00 -0.84 25.89
N SER A 75 -4.53 -1.88 25.24
CA SER A 75 -5.45 -2.84 25.86
C SER A 75 -4.73 -3.77 26.83
N ARG A 76 -4.75 -3.40 28.12
CA ARG A 76 -4.21 -4.22 29.22
C ARG A 76 -4.86 -5.60 29.30
N MET A 77 -6.16 -5.71 28.99
CA MET A 77 -6.87 -6.98 29.02
C MET A 77 -6.41 -7.91 27.90
N PHE A 78 -6.21 -7.38 26.69
CA PHE A 78 -5.66 -8.14 25.57
C PHE A 78 -4.26 -8.66 25.89
N LEU A 79 -3.38 -7.81 26.43
CA LEU A 79 -2.04 -8.23 26.87
C LEU A 79 -2.08 -9.31 27.96
N LYS A 80 -2.95 -9.17 28.96
CA LYS A 80 -3.13 -10.18 30.01
C LYS A 80 -3.65 -11.51 29.46
N LEU A 81 -4.54 -11.48 28.47
CA LEU A 81 -5.02 -12.69 27.81
C LEU A 81 -3.89 -13.39 27.06
N LEU A 82 -3.11 -12.64 26.26
CA LEU A 82 -1.93 -13.18 25.57
C LEU A 82 -0.95 -13.80 26.56
N GLU A 83 -0.67 -13.12 27.67
CA GLU A 83 0.19 -13.63 28.74
C GLU A 83 -0.36 -14.94 29.34
N ALA A 84 -1.67 -15.02 29.61
CA ALA A 84 -2.29 -16.23 30.16
C ALA A 84 -2.25 -17.41 29.18
N VAL A 85 -2.51 -17.16 27.89
CA VAL A 85 -2.42 -18.17 26.82
C VAL A 85 -0.98 -18.67 26.70
N LEU A 86 0.00 -17.77 26.69
CA LEU A 86 1.42 -18.11 26.62
C LEU A 86 1.88 -18.92 27.82
N LYS A 87 1.51 -18.51 29.04
CA LYS A 87 1.81 -19.27 30.27
C LYS A 87 1.22 -20.68 30.22
N THR A 88 -0.02 -20.80 29.76
CA THR A 88 -0.71 -22.09 29.65
C THR A 88 -0.06 -22.98 28.60
N GLY A 89 0.20 -22.45 27.40
CA GLY A 89 0.89 -23.19 26.33
C GLY A 89 2.29 -23.65 26.75
N ASN A 90 3.05 -22.79 27.43
CA ASN A 90 4.37 -23.14 27.97
C ASN A 90 4.28 -24.26 29.01
N ARG A 91 3.30 -24.20 29.93
CA ARG A 91 3.05 -25.25 30.94
C ARG A 91 2.69 -26.58 30.29
N MET A 92 1.88 -26.56 29.23
CA MET A 92 1.50 -27.75 28.48
C MET A 92 2.67 -28.37 27.70
N ASN A 93 3.70 -27.57 27.39
CA ASN A 93 4.90 -28.03 26.67
C ASN A 93 6.05 -28.45 27.60
N VAL A 94 5.86 -28.47 28.92
CA VAL A 94 6.87 -28.91 29.91
C VAL A 94 7.26 -30.37 29.63
N GLY A 95 8.51 -30.58 29.20
CA GLY A 95 9.06 -31.89 28.83
C GLY A 95 9.70 -31.98 27.44
N THR A 96 9.63 -30.92 26.62
CA THR A 96 10.34 -30.87 25.33
C THR A 96 11.39 -29.74 25.32
N ASN A 97 12.57 -29.97 24.73
CA ASN A 97 13.73 -29.04 24.69
C ASN A 97 13.45 -27.67 24.01
N ARG A 98 12.19 -27.37 23.65
CA ARG A 98 11.76 -26.13 22.97
C ARG A 98 11.41 -24.99 23.93
N ASN A 99 11.20 -25.27 25.22
CA ASN A 99 10.79 -24.26 26.21
C ASN A 99 11.87 -23.20 26.50
N HIS A 100 13.15 -23.55 26.31
CA HIS A 100 14.26 -22.61 26.54
C HIS A 100 14.34 -21.51 25.47
N GLN A 101 13.89 -21.76 24.24
CA GLN A 101 13.96 -20.78 23.16
C GLN A 101 12.84 -19.73 23.23
N ILE A 102 11.63 -20.12 23.64
CA ILE A 102 10.48 -19.19 23.73
C ILE A 102 10.60 -18.28 24.96
N GLY A 103 11.18 -18.76 26.08
CA GLY A 103 11.51 -17.91 27.23
C GLY A 103 12.54 -16.81 26.90
N ARG A 104 13.50 -17.09 26.01
CA ARG A 104 14.46 -16.09 25.49
C ARG A 104 13.80 -15.09 24.53
N LEU A 105 12.85 -15.54 23.71
CA LEU A 105 12.05 -14.64 22.87
C LEU A 105 11.20 -13.70 23.73
N LEU A 106 10.52 -14.19 24.77
CA LEU A 106 9.70 -13.34 25.65
C LEU A 106 10.52 -12.30 26.42
N SER A 107 11.74 -12.61 26.83
CA SER A 107 12.65 -11.62 27.43
C SER A 107 13.10 -10.58 26.40
N PHE A 108 13.38 -11.00 25.16
CA PHE A 108 13.72 -10.09 24.05
C PHE A 108 12.59 -9.09 23.71
N TRP A 109 11.32 -9.51 23.80
CA TRP A 109 10.16 -8.63 23.55
C TRP A 109 9.80 -7.71 24.73
N TYR A 110 10.30 -7.99 25.94
CA TYR A 110 9.94 -7.25 27.16
C TYR A 110 11.04 -6.29 27.64
N GLU A 111 12.20 -6.25 26.97
CA GLU A 111 13.34 -5.43 27.37
C GLU A 111 13.44 -4.18 26.45
N PRO A 112 12.98 -2.99 26.90
CA PRO A 112 13.10 -1.78 26.10
C PRO A 112 14.58 -1.39 25.99
N GLU A 113 15.03 -1.01 24.78
CA GLU A 113 16.40 -0.64 24.37
C GLU A 113 17.07 0.47 25.21
N SER A 114 17.29 0.22 26.50
CA SER A 114 17.82 1.22 27.45
C SER A 114 18.97 0.71 28.29
N ASN A 115 19.44 -0.54 28.12
CA ASN A 115 20.62 -1.02 28.85
C ASN A 115 21.52 -1.98 28.05
N SER A 116 21.84 -1.64 26.80
CA SER A 116 22.75 -2.43 25.94
C SER A 116 24.24 -2.28 26.27
N ARG A 117 24.63 -1.65 27.40
CA ARG A 117 26.04 -1.37 27.72
C ARG A 117 26.63 -2.13 28.91
N GLU A 118 25.88 -2.95 29.65
CA GLU A 118 26.40 -3.52 30.91
C GLU A 118 26.31 -5.05 31.07
N ASN A 119 25.97 -5.84 30.04
CA ASN A 119 25.93 -7.30 30.22
C ASN A 119 26.92 -8.06 29.32
N PRO A 120 28.12 -8.42 29.82
CA PRO A 120 29.17 -9.08 29.04
C PRO A 120 28.89 -10.56 28.71
N ASN A 121 27.72 -11.10 29.09
CA ASN A 121 27.39 -12.52 28.88
C ASN A 121 26.41 -12.78 27.72
N ILE A 122 26.14 -11.79 26.87
CA ILE A 122 25.39 -12.03 25.63
C ILE A 122 26.38 -12.47 24.54
N CYS A 123 26.74 -13.75 24.54
CA CYS A 123 27.34 -14.38 23.37
C CYS A 123 26.29 -14.40 22.25
N ILE A 124 26.50 -13.54 21.25
CA ILE A 124 25.82 -13.61 19.96
C ILE A 124 26.42 -14.81 19.21
N PRO A 125 25.65 -15.86 18.87
CA PRO A 125 26.17 -16.91 18.02
C PRO A 125 26.34 -16.35 16.61
N GLY A 126 27.54 -16.54 16.04
CA GLY A 126 27.82 -16.31 14.62
C GLY A 126 27.19 -17.37 13.72
#